data_AF-A0A813DXR9-F1
#
_entry.id   AF-A0A813DXR9-F1
#
_cell.length_a   1.000
_cell.length_b   1.000
_cell.length_c   1.000
_cell.angle_alpha   90.00
_cell.angle_beta   90.00
_cell.angle_gamma   90.00
#
_symmetry.space_group_name_H-M   'P 1'
#
loop_
_entity.id
_entity.type
_entity.pdbx_description
1 polymer ?
#
loop_
_entity_poly.entity_id
_entity_poly.type
_entity_poly.pdbx_seq_one_letter_code
_entity_poly.pdbx_strand_id
1 'polypeptide(L)'
;MTDSLCWRIKTHLQWTGWLQYIPNVTAVLLSFLLACLGGLVAGQVLFCPLALLSCLLLLILVFDLCTVKCGLRPWEPSPARCDDLDAFDLMRKRRSCRSFQARSLSTADLGELMECVQHETDPSRLLGSCPIRLDYVAAPLTVWPVVGGHEFLVAIAPREYSREAVIDVGRCLQKAVLHATRMGLATCWIGPGADHESVMKHLGDRFNPSNDHIICICAVGYSSNYIPASIRLIQRVQRNRMPLSALFFAGPCLQEPLAVHLHPWSQYGRCYEVCQWSPSSFNGQPIRCVGTASGKRFDFYTATQSRFYAPVALGIWLANWETGCAALGIRGRFQMLTQQERAIKGVRWLSDDSPRYDVSWLADDK
;
A
#
# COMPACT_ATOMS: atom_id res chain seq x y z
N MET A 1 -8.90 24.74 -1.52
CA MET A 1 -10.24 24.10 -1.52
C MET A 1 -10.57 23.47 -0.16
N THR A 2 -10.20 24.09 0.97
CA THR A 2 -10.10 23.42 2.28
C THR A 2 -10.82 24.20 3.38
N ASP A 3 -12.06 24.64 3.13
CA ASP A 3 -12.82 25.30 4.20
C ASP A 3 -14.35 25.15 4.11
N SER A 4 -14.82 24.07 3.47
CA SER A 4 -16.25 23.75 3.50
C SER A 4 -16.60 23.02 4.80
N LEU A 5 -17.83 23.24 5.29
CA LEU A 5 -18.39 22.51 6.45
C LEU A 5 -18.27 20.99 6.26
N CYS A 6 -18.54 20.50 5.05
CA CYS A 6 -18.39 19.08 4.69
C CYS A 6 -16.96 18.56 4.89
N TRP A 7 -15.94 19.37 4.57
CA TRP A 7 -14.54 18.99 4.77
C TRP A 7 -14.19 18.92 6.26
N ARG A 8 -14.66 19.87 7.07
CA ARG A 8 -14.47 19.86 8.53
C ARG A 8 -15.13 18.64 9.17
N ILE A 9 -16.38 18.33 8.80
CA ILE A 9 -17.11 17.14 9.26
C ILE A 9 -16.38 15.86 8.87
N LYS A 10 -15.99 15.72 7.59
CA LYS A 10 -15.22 14.55 7.12
C LYS A 10 -13.94 14.36 7.93
N THR A 11 -13.19 15.44 8.15
CA THR A 11 -11.91 15.41 8.87
C THR A 11 -12.11 15.02 10.33
N HIS A 12 -13.13 15.60 11.00
CA HIS A 12 -13.49 15.21 12.36
C HIS A 12 -13.89 13.73 12.46
N LEU A 13 -14.71 13.24 11.53
CA LEU A 13 -15.12 11.83 11.46
C LEU A 13 -13.94 10.89 11.17
N GLN A 14 -12.96 11.35 10.38
CA GLN A 14 -11.73 10.60 10.12
C GLN A 14 -10.95 10.37 11.42
N TRP A 15 -10.72 11.44 12.18
CA TRP A 15 -9.91 11.41 13.41
C TRP A 15 -10.61 10.80 14.62
N THR A 16 -11.94 10.67 14.57
CA THR A 16 -12.73 9.94 15.58
C THR A 16 -12.99 8.47 15.19
N GLY A 17 -12.51 8.04 14.02
CA GLY A 17 -12.70 6.68 13.51
C GLY A 17 -14.17 6.34 13.17
N TRP A 18 -15.01 7.36 12.94
CA TRP A 18 -16.41 7.17 12.55
C TRP A 18 -16.61 7.20 11.03
N LEU A 19 -15.64 7.76 10.29
CA LEU A 19 -15.75 7.97 8.85
C LEU A 19 -16.06 6.68 8.07
N GLN A 20 -15.55 5.52 8.49
CA GLN A 20 -15.83 4.25 7.82
C GLN A 20 -17.31 3.81 7.92
N TYR A 21 -18.08 4.27 8.91
CA TYR A 21 -19.47 3.84 9.08
C TYR A 21 -20.45 4.74 8.33
N ILE A 22 -20.03 5.95 7.93
CA ILE A 22 -20.88 6.93 7.25
C ILE A 22 -21.52 6.40 5.97
N PRO A 23 -20.81 5.71 5.06
CA PRO A 23 -21.46 5.16 3.87
C PRO A 23 -22.63 4.22 4.19
N ASN A 24 -22.49 3.38 5.23
CA ASN A 24 -23.56 2.47 5.65
C ASN A 24 -24.71 3.24 6.30
N VAL A 25 -24.42 4.22 7.18
CA VAL A 25 -25.44 5.09 7.79
C VAL A 25 -26.25 5.80 6.70
N THR A 26 -25.59 6.39 5.72
CA THR A 26 -26.25 7.06 4.60
C THR A 26 -27.10 6.08 3.78
N ALA A 27 -26.59 4.88 3.50
CA ALA A 27 -27.34 3.86 2.78
C ALA A 27 -28.63 3.44 3.52
N VAL A 28 -28.55 3.26 4.85
CA VAL A 28 -29.71 2.96 5.71
C VAL A 28 -30.75 4.08 5.65
N LEU A 29 -30.33 5.34 5.83
CA LEU A 29 -31.25 6.48 5.82
C LEU A 29 -31.93 6.65 4.46
N LEU A 30 -31.17 6.53 3.36
CA LEU A 30 -31.70 6.63 2.00
C LEU A 30 -32.64 5.47 1.68
N SER A 31 -32.32 4.24 2.10
CA SER A 31 -33.18 3.09 1.84
C SER A 31 -34.51 3.20 2.61
N PHE A 32 -34.50 3.70 3.85
CA PHE A 32 -35.74 3.95 4.59
C PHE A 32 -36.58 5.06 3.95
N LEU A 33 -35.94 6.14 3.50
CA LEU A 33 -36.65 7.20 2.77
C LEU A 33 -37.31 6.66 1.50
N LEU A 34 -36.60 5.86 0.72
CA LEU A 34 -37.13 5.21 -0.48
C LEU A 34 -38.26 4.24 -0.15
N ALA A 35 -38.18 3.50 0.96
CA ALA A 35 -39.26 2.64 1.42
C ALA A 35 -40.52 3.44 1.71
N CYS A 36 -40.41 4.53 2.47
CA CYS A 36 -41.54 5.42 2.78
C CYS A 36 -42.18 6.02 1.52
N LEU A 37 -41.37 6.58 0.61
CA LEU A 37 -41.85 7.12 -0.66
C LEU A 37 -42.49 6.04 -1.54
N GLY A 38 -41.89 4.86 -1.59
CA GLY A 38 -42.42 3.69 -2.27
C GLY A 38 -43.79 3.25 -1.74
N GLY A 39 -43.95 3.31 -0.43
CA GLY A 39 -45.23 3.06 0.24
C GLY A 39 -46.30 4.07 -0.14
N LEU A 40 -45.95 5.34 -0.31
CA LEU A 40 -46.88 6.39 -0.75
C LEU A 40 -47.31 6.21 -2.21
N VAL A 41 -46.42 5.74 -3.10
CA VAL A 41 -46.69 5.63 -4.54
C VAL A 41 -47.34 4.30 -4.92
N ALA A 42 -46.85 3.19 -4.36
CA ALA A 42 -47.19 1.83 -4.80
C ALA A 42 -47.60 0.92 -3.62
N GLY A 43 -47.90 1.50 -2.46
CA GLY A 43 -48.37 0.77 -1.28
C GLY A 43 -47.37 -0.29 -0.81
N GLN A 44 -47.91 -1.42 -0.35
CA GLN A 44 -47.10 -2.48 0.26
C GLN A 44 -46.12 -3.15 -0.72
N VAL A 45 -46.42 -3.13 -2.02
CA VAL A 45 -45.61 -3.81 -3.05
C VAL A 45 -44.18 -3.27 -3.12
N LEU A 46 -44.01 -1.94 -3.01
CA LEU A 46 -42.69 -1.33 -2.99
C LEU A 46 -42.16 -1.11 -1.56
N PHE A 47 -43.05 -0.85 -0.61
CA PHE A 47 -42.66 -0.60 0.79
C PHE A 47 -41.98 -1.82 1.41
N CYS A 48 -42.61 -3.00 1.36
CA CYS A 48 -42.12 -4.20 2.05
C CYS A 48 -40.69 -4.60 1.66
N PRO A 49 -40.33 -4.75 0.36
CA PRO A 49 -38.96 -5.14 0.00
C PRO A 49 -37.91 -4.06 0.36
N LEU A 50 -38.24 -2.78 0.22
CA LEU A 50 -37.33 -1.68 0.57
C LEU A 50 -37.15 -1.54 2.09
N ALA A 51 -38.22 -1.73 2.87
CA ALA A 51 -38.17 -1.75 4.32
C ALA A 51 -37.32 -2.93 4.82
N LEU A 52 -37.50 -4.13 4.23
CA LEU A 52 -36.68 -5.30 4.54
C LEU A 52 -35.19 -5.05 4.26
N LEU A 53 -34.87 -4.48 3.10
CA LEU A 53 -33.50 -4.08 2.76
C LEU A 53 -32.93 -3.08 3.78
N SER A 54 -33.73 -2.09 4.18
CA SER A 54 -33.33 -1.08 5.15
C SER A 54 -33.04 -1.67 6.53
N CYS A 55 -33.89 -2.59 7.00
CA CYS A 55 -33.67 -3.33 8.24
C CYS A 55 -32.39 -4.19 8.18
N LEU A 56 -32.12 -4.84 7.04
CA LEU A 56 -30.89 -5.62 6.86
C LEU A 56 -29.65 -4.73 6.90
N LEU A 57 -29.65 -3.59 6.21
CA LEU A 57 -28.55 -2.64 6.24
C LEU A 57 -28.32 -2.06 7.64
N LEU A 58 -29.40 -1.79 8.38
CA LEU A 58 -29.32 -1.34 9.77
C LEU A 58 -28.72 -2.41 10.68
N LEU A 59 -29.13 -3.67 10.52
CA LEU A 59 -28.57 -4.79 11.28
C LEU A 59 -27.08 -4.95 11.01
N ILE A 60 -26.63 -4.83 9.75
CA ILE A 60 -25.21 -4.84 9.38
C ILE A 60 -24.47 -3.68 10.05
N LEU A 61 -25.03 -2.47 10.03
CA LEU A 61 -24.42 -1.32 10.70
C LEU A 61 -24.30 -1.53 12.21
N VAL A 62 -25.36 -2.00 12.87
CA VAL A 62 -25.34 -2.28 14.31
C VAL A 62 -24.31 -3.36 14.64
N PHE A 63 -24.25 -4.43 13.83
CA PHE A 63 -23.24 -5.48 13.98
C PHE A 63 -21.81 -4.93 13.85
N ASP A 64 -21.54 -4.10 12.84
CA ASP A 64 -20.25 -3.45 12.64
C ASP A 64 -19.89 -2.54 13.83
N LEU A 65 -20.85 -1.77 14.36
CA LEU A 65 -20.63 -0.91 15.52
C LEU A 65 -20.34 -1.74 16.79
N CYS A 66 -21.13 -2.78 17.08
CA CYS A 66 -20.91 -3.64 18.24
C CYS A 66 -19.55 -4.35 18.16
N THR A 67 -19.26 -5.01 17.03
CA THR A 67 -18.09 -5.87 16.90
C THR A 67 -16.78 -5.12 16.65
N VAL A 68 -16.82 -4.03 15.87
CA VAL A 68 -15.60 -3.29 15.46
C VAL A 68 -15.42 -2.01 16.26
N LYS A 69 -16.46 -1.17 16.41
CA LYS A 69 -16.33 0.11 17.12
C LYS A 69 -16.29 -0.06 18.64
N CYS A 70 -17.17 -0.91 19.18
CA CYS A 70 -17.24 -1.20 20.61
C CYS A 70 -16.37 -2.39 21.03
N GLY A 71 -15.81 -3.14 20.07
CA GLY A 71 -14.92 -4.28 20.35
C GLY A 71 -15.62 -5.49 20.97
N LEU A 72 -16.95 -5.58 20.91
CA LEU A 72 -17.74 -6.69 21.43
C LEU A 72 -17.71 -7.87 20.45
N ARG A 73 -16.58 -8.60 20.42
CA ARG A 73 -16.39 -9.73 19.52
C ARG A 73 -15.67 -10.90 20.22
N PRO A 74 -16.01 -12.15 19.85
CA PRO A 74 -15.25 -13.34 20.24
C PRO A 74 -13.76 -13.24 19.89
N TRP A 75 -12.98 -14.06 20.58
CA TRP A 75 -11.55 -14.21 20.30
C TRP A 75 -11.33 -14.87 18.94
N GLU A 76 -10.35 -14.37 18.20
CA GLU A 76 -9.97 -14.88 16.89
C GLU A 76 -8.66 -15.65 16.99
N PRO A 77 -8.51 -16.78 16.27
CA PRO A 77 -7.26 -17.53 16.25
C PRO A 77 -6.15 -16.71 15.60
N SER A 78 -4.91 -17.00 16.01
CA SER A 78 -3.74 -16.47 15.32
C SER A 78 -3.69 -17.05 13.90
N PRO A 79 -3.43 -16.22 12.87
CA PRO A 79 -3.26 -16.70 11.51
C PRO A 79 -2.05 -17.64 11.40
N ALA A 80 -2.14 -18.63 10.53
CA ALA A 80 -1.03 -19.52 10.23
C ALA A 80 0.06 -18.77 9.44
N ARG A 81 1.32 -19.18 9.65
CA ARG A 81 2.45 -18.77 8.82
C ARG A 81 2.27 -19.31 7.39
N CYS A 82 2.95 -18.67 6.45
CA CYS A 82 2.95 -18.99 5.01
C CYS A 82 4.36 -19.40 4.56
N ASP A 83 5.04 -20.20 5.37
CA ASP A 83 6.41 -20.66 5.12
C ASP A 83 6.52 -21.62 3.92
N ASP A 84 5.38 -22.20 3.51
CA ASP A 84 5.23 -23.11 2.36
C ASP A 84 5.15 -22.37 1.01
N LEU A 85 4.83 -21.07 1.00
CA LEU A 85 4.65 -20.32 -0.23
C LEU A 85 5.98 -19.90 -0.86
N ASP A 86 6.08 -20.05 -2.19
CA ASP A 86 7.18 -19.46 -2.95
C ASP A 86 7.11 -17.91 -2.92
N ALA A 87 8.19 -17.25 -3.36
CA ALA A 87 8.29 -15.79 -3.31
C ALA A 87 7.19 -15.07 -4.11
N PHE A 88 6.79 -15.61 -5.26
CA PHE A 88 5.76 -15.01 -6.12
C PHE A 88 4.37 -15.19 -5.53
N ASP A 89 4.07 -16.38 -5.00
CA ASP A 89 2.80 -16.67 -4.32
C ASP A 89 2.68 -15.89 -3.02
N LEU A 90 3.78 -15.69 -2.29
CA LEU A 90 3.81 -14.83 -1.11
C LEU A 90 3.52 -13.36 -1.47
N MET A 91 4.19 -12.81 -2.49
CA MET A 91 3.91 -11.45 -3.00
C MET A 91 2.46 -11.33 -3.48
N ARG A 92 1.92 -12.40 -4.09
CA ARG A 92 0.52 -12.46 -4.55
C ARG A 92 -0.46 -12.58 -3.39
N LYS A 93 -0.12 -13.27 -2.30
CA LYS A 93 -0.91 -13.45 -1.08
C LYS A 93 -1.02 -12.15 -0.29
N ARG A 94 0.03 -11.33 -0.29
CA ARG A 94 0.04 -10.03 0.39
C ARG A 94 -1.13 -9.15 -0.07
N ARG A 95 -1.92 -8.67 0.89
CA ARG A 95 -3.09 -7.79 0.70
C ARG A 95 -3.12 -6.72 1.78
N SER A 96 -3.65 -5.54 1.45
CA SER A 96 -3.74 -4.44 2.41
C SER A 96 -4.88 -4.72 3.40
N CYS A 97 -4.51 -5.02 4.64
CA CYS A 97 -5.45 -5.38 5.70
C CYS A 97 -5.97 -4.13 6.40
N ARG A 98 -7.29 -3.99 6.52
CA ARG A 98 -7.92 -2.78 7.06
C ARG A 98 -8.70 -3.03 8.34
N SER A 99 -8.71 -4.27 8.83
CA SER A 99 -9.27 -4.64 10.12
C SER A 99 -8.32 -5.58 10.83
N PHE A 100 -7.90 -5.18 12.02
CA PHE A 100 -6.96 -5.93 12.85
C PHE A 100 -7.65 -6.51 14.08
N GLN A 101 -7.12 -7.64 14.55
CA GLN A 101 -7.54 -8.23 15.82
C GLN A 101 -7.18 -7.27 16.98
N ALA A 102 -7.83 -7.43 18.12
CA ALA A 102 -7.52 -6.62 19.32
C ALA A 102 -6.24 -7.09 20.04
N ARG A 103 -5.70 -8.24 19.66
CA ARG A 103 -4.49 -8.79 20.25
C ARG A 103 -3.25 -8.14 19.64
N SER A 104 -2.31 -7.76 20.51
CA SER A 104 -0.97 -7.31 20.12
C SER A 104 -0.12 -8.46 19.59
N LEU A 105 0.91 -8.12 18.83
CA LEU A 105 1.93 -9.06 18.37
C LEU A 105 2.55 -9.80 19.56
N SER A 106 2.80 -11.09 19.37
CA SER A 106 3.61 -11.85 20.33
C SER A 106 5.03 -11.29 20.38
N THR A 107 5.73 -11.45 21.50
CA THR A 107 7.14 -11.01 21.62
C THR A 107 8.03 -11.68 20.57
N ALA A 108 7.72 -12.93 20.20
CA ALA A 108 8.45 -13.66 19.16
C ALA A 108 8.21 -13.04 17.77
N ASP A 109 6.94 -12.77 17.41
CA ASP A 109 6.61 -12.15 16.13
C ASP A 109 7.17 -10.72 16.02
N LEU A 110 7.12 -9.95 17.11
CA LEU A 110 7.71 -8.61 17.13
C LEU A 110 9.24 -8.69 16.98
N GLY A 111 9.89 -9.61 17.68
CA GLY A 111 11.34 -9.83 17.57
C GLY A 111 11.77 -10.17 16.16
N GLU A 112 11.16 -11.20 15.55
CA GLU A 112 11.45 -11.64 14.18
C GLU A 112 11.19 -10.52 13.16
N LEU A 113 10.09 -9.78 13.29
CA LEU A 113 9.80 -8.64 12.42
C LEU A 113 10.87 -7.54 12.54
N MET A 114 11.28 -7.21 13.76
CA MET A 114 12.27 -6.15 13.99
C MET A 114 13.68 -6.56 13.56
N GLU A 115 14.04 -7.85 13.64
CA GLU A 115 15.27 -8.38 13.06
C GLU A 115 15.28 -8.21 11.53
N CYS A 116 14.18 -8.54 10.85
CA CYS A 116 14.04 -8.29 9.42
C CYS A 116 14.13 -6.80 9.09
N VAL A 117 13.48 -5.93 9.88
CA VAL A 117 13.56 -4.48 9.71
C VAL A 117 15.00 -3.99 9.80
N GLN A 118 15.73 -4.37 10.86
CA GLN A 118 17.13 -3.99 11.05
C GLN A 118 17.99 -4.44 9.88
N HIS A 119 17.80 -5.68 9.43
CA HIS A 119 18.52 -6.24 8.28
C HIS A 119 18.26 -5.46 6.99
N GLU A 120 17.01 -5.10 6.69
CA GLU A 120 16.69 -4.40 5.45
C GLU A 120 17.04 -2.92 5.47
N THR A 121 17.08 -2.28 6.65
CA THR A 121 17.49 -0.87 6.79
C THR A 121 18.99 -0.68 6.97
N ASP A 122 19.80 -1.74 6.89
CA ASP A 122 21.25 -1.64 6.99
C ASP A 122 21.82 -0.69 5.90
N PRO A 123 22.68 0.28 6.25
CA PRO A 123 23.23 1.25 5.29
C PRO A 123 23.91 0.62 4.06
N SER A 124 24.50 -0.57 4.19
CA SER A 124 25.14 -1.28 3.06
C SER A 124 24.15 -1.79 2.01
N ARG A 125 22.85 -1.83 2.34
CA ARG A 125 21.77 -2.33 1.47
C ARG A 125 20.95 -1.23 0.82
N LEU A 126 21.12 0.01 1.26
CA LEU A 126 20.41 1.17 0.72
C LEU A 126 20.94 1.52 -0.67
N LEU A 127 20.08 2.07 -1.51
CA LEU A 127 20.45 2.61 -2.81
C LEU A 127 21.11 3.99 -2.65
N GLY A 128 20.62 4.79 -1.72
CA GLY A 128 21.16 6.10 -1.37
C GLY A 128 22.10 6.06 -0.17
N SER A 129 22.80 7.17 0.06
CA SER A 129 23.69 7.36 1.21
C SER A 129 22.99 7.88 2.46
N CYS A 130 21.75 8.35 2.33
CA CYS A 130 20.99 8.90 3.44
C CYS A 130 20.44 7.78 4.34
N PRO A 131 20.60 7.89 5.68
CA PRO A 131 20.06 6.89 6.59
C PRO A 131 18.52 6.95 6.62
N ILE A 132 17.88 5.78 6.71
CA ILE A 132 16.44 5.66 6.93
C ILE A 132 16.19 4.82 8.19
N ARG A 133 14.99 4.95 8.79
CA ARG A 133 14.57 4.15 9.94
C ARG A 133 13.14 3.66 9.77
N LEU A 134 12.85 2.48 10.30
CA LEU A 134 11.50 1.95 10.45
C LEU A 134 11.26 1.71 11.95
N ASP A 135 10.72 2.71 12.62
CA ASP A 135 10.56 2.67 14.08
C ASP A 135 9.22 2.02 14.45
N TYR A 136 9.26 1.13 15.44
CA TYR A 136 8.06 0.50 15.98
C TYR A 136 7.33 1.40 16.98
N VAL A 137 6.00 1.48 16.83
CA VAL A 137 5.09 2.19 17.75
C VAL A 137 3.88 1.29 18.04
N ALA A 138 3.68 0.96 19.32
CA ALA A 138 2.46 0.33 19.82
C ALA A 138 1.58 1.39 20.50
N ALA A 139 0.55 1.87 19.79
CA ALA A 139 -0.36 2.89 20.27
C ALA A 139 -1.67 2.84 19.47
N PRO A 140 -2.83 3.23 20.05
CA PRO A 140 -4.10 3.29 19.33
C PRO A 140 -4.16 4.53 18.41
N LEU A 141 -3.29 4.59 17.41
CA LEU A 141 -3.25 5.69 16.45
C LEU A 141 -4.49 5.69 15.57
N THR A 142 -5.14 6.84 15.41
CA THR A 142 -6.21 6.97 14.42
C THR A 142 -5.59 7.06 13.03
N VAL A 143 -5.79 6.00 12.24
CA VAL A 143 -5.29 5.89 10.87
C VAL A 143 -6.40 5.50 9.93
N TRP A 144 -6.60 6.27 8.86
CA TRP A 144 -7.59 5.92 7.84
C TRP A 144 -6.93 5.21 6.65
N PRO A 145 -7.49 4.10 6.12
CA PRO A 145 -8.80 3.48 6.40
C PRO A 145 -8.73 2.22 7.29
N VAL A 146 -7.89 2.21 8.33
CA VAL A 146 -7.64 1.03 9.17
C VAL A 146 -8.49 1.07 10.44
N VAL A 147 -8.99 -0.10 10.86
CA VAL A 147 -9.74 -0.27 12.11
C VAL A 147 -9.06 -1.31 12.99
N GLY A 148 -9.03 -1.07 14.30
CA GLY A 148 -8.37 -1.94 15.28
C GLY A 148 -6.85 -1.99 15.17
N GLY A 149 -6.23 -1.20 14.30
CA GLY A 149 -4.77 -1.08 14.20
C GLY A 149 -4.22 -0.37 15.43
N HIS A 150 -3.27 -1.00 16.11
CA HIS A 150 -2.65 -0.49 17.34
C HIS A 150 -1.14 -0.70 17.39
N GLU A 151 -0.55 -1.25 16.32
CA GLU A 151 0.88 -1.51 16.18
C GLU A 151 1.32 -1.09 14.78
N PHE A 152 2.42 -0.36 14.70
CA PHE A 152 2.82 0.37 13.51
C PHE A 152 4.34 0.36 13.31
N LEU A 153 4.76 0.25 12.05
CA LEU A 153 6.10 0.63 11.61
C LEU A 153 6.03 2.03 11.00
N VAL A 154 6.77 2.98 11.58
CA VAL A 154 6.84 4.37 11.13
C VAL A 154 8.11 4.55 10.30
N ALA A 155 7.94 4.84 9.02
CA ALA A 155 9.08 5.06 8.13
C ALA A 155 9.56 6.51 8.21
N ILE A 156 10.81 6.69 8.61
CA ILE A 156 11.45 7.97 8.84
C ILE A 156 12.67 8.10 7.92
N ALA A 157 12.81 9.28 7.32
CA ALA A 157 13.97 9.67 6.55
C ALA A 157 14.45 11.07 7.01
N PRO A 158 15.61 11.57 6.54
CA PRO A 158 16.06 12.89 6.91
C PRO A 158 15.06 13.99 6.53
N ARG A 159 15.05 15.08 7.30
CA ARG A 159 14.19 16.25 7.07
C ARG A 159 14.49 16.90 5.74
N GLU A 160 15.77 17.04 5.43
CA GLU A 160 16.23 17.41 4.10
C GLU A 160 15.90 16.27 3.13
N TYR A 161 15.30 16.64 2.00
CA TYR A 161 14.75 15.66 1.09
C TYR A 161 15.83 15.03 0.21
N SER A 162 16.02 13.73 0.38
CA SER A 162 16.65 12.86 -0.61
C SER A 162 15.56 11.98 -1.25
N ARG A 163 15.57 11.93 -2.58
CA ARG A 163 14.64 11.07 -3.32
C ARG A 163 15.03 9.61 -3.19
N GLU A 164 16.32 9.31 -3.16
CA GLU A 164 16.86 7.97 -2.90
C GLU A 164 16.40 7.45 -1.54
N ALA A 165 16.48 8.28 -0.48
CA ALA A 165 16.00 7.89 0.84
C ALA A 165 14.51 7.50 0.85
N VAL A 166 13.67 8.22 0.08
CA VAL A 166 12.23 7.89 -0.02
C VAL A 166 12.00 6.62 -0.83
N ILE A 167 12.80 6.36 -1.87
CA ILE A 167 12.79 5.09 -2.62
C ILE A 167 13.23 3.94 -1.69
N ASP A 168 14.28 4.14 -0.90
CA ASP A 168 14.78 3.16 0.05
C ASP A 168 13.75 2.87 1.15
N VAL A 169 13.04 3.88 1.65
CA VAL A 169 11.87 3.67 2.54
C VAL A 169 10.88 2.71 1.91
N GLY A 170 10.49 2.96 0.65
CA GLY A 170 9.56 2.10 -0.08
C GLY A 170 10.08 0.67 -0.23
N ARG A 171 11.36 0.51 -0.57
CA ARG A 171 12.00 -0.79 -0.81
C ARG A 171 12.16 -1.60 0.48
N CYS A 172 12.72 -1.01 1.52
CA CYS A 172 13.01 -1.69 2.78
C CYS A 172 11.72 -2.07 3.52
N LEU A 173 10.76 -1.13 3.63
CA LEU A 173 9.48 -1.43 4.27
C LEU A 173 8.67 -2.46 3.47
N GLN A 174 8.76 -2.49 2.14
CA GLN A 174 8.10 -3.54 1.36
C GLN A 174 8.69 -4.92 1.63
N LYS A 175 10.01 -5.05 1.79
CA LYS A 175 10.63 -6.33 2.18
C LYS A 175 10.20 -6.78 3.58
N ALA A 176 10.15 -5.86 4.54
CA ALA A 176 9.59 -6.13 5.86
C ALA A 176 8.10 -6.54 5.78
N VAL A 177 7.30 -5.92 4.90
CA VAL A 177 5.91 -6.29 4.63
C VAL A 177 5.77 -7.71 4.04
N LEU A 178 6.67 -8.10 3.13
CA LEU A 178 6.69 -9.45 2.57
C LEU A 178 7.10 -10.48 3.64
N HIS A 179 8.07 -10.16 4.48
CA HIS A 179 8.47 -10.99 5.60
C HIS A 179 7.33 -11.15 6.63
N ALA A 180 6.68 -10.05 7.02
CA ALA A 180 5.48 -10.06 7.86
C ALA A 180 4.38 -10.94 7.26
N THR A 181 4.17 -10.87 5.94
CA THR A 181 3.19 -11.75 5.25
C THR A 181 3.56 -13.23 5.39
N ARG A 182 4.85 -13.58 5.34
CA ARG A 182 5.33 -14.96 5.53
C ARG A 182 5.07 -15.45 6.96
N MET A 183 5.22 -14.58 7.94
CA MET A 183 4.91 -14.85 9.34
C MET A 183 3.39 -15.00 9.62
N GLY A 184 2.53 -14.75 8.62
CA GLY A 184 1.07 -14.71 8.80
C GLY A 184 0.55 -13.38 9.33
N LEU A 185 1.42 -12.37 9.52
CA LEU A 185 1.03 -11.03 9.91
C LEU A 185 0.37 -10.29 8.74
N ALA A 186 -0.61 -9.48 9.09
CA ALA A 186 -1.30 -8.61 8.16
C ALA A 186 -0.69 -7.20 8.19
N THR A 187 -0.70 -6.51 7.04
CA THR A 187 -0.09 -5.19 6.92
C THR A 187 -0.94 -4.22 6.11
N CYS A 188 -0.81 -2.91 6.37
CA CYS A 188 -1.38 -1.88 5.53
C CYS A 188 -0.56 -0.59 5.52
N TRP A 189 -0.08 -0.24 4.34
CA TRP A 189 0.50 1.06 4.04
C TRP A 189 -0.53 2.17 4.25
N ILE A 190 -0.14 3.20 4.99
CA ILE A 190 -0.89 4.40 5.31
C ILE A 190 -0.01 5.59 4.90
N GLY A 191 -0.48 6.35 3.91
CA GLY A 191 0.15 7.59 3.46
C GLY A 191 -0.28 8.78 4.32
N PRO A 192 -0.96 9.80 3.75
CA PRO A 192 -1.33 11.03 4.46
C PRO A 192 -2.48 10.87 5.48
N GLY A 193 -3.01 9.65 5.62
CA GLY A 193 -4.16 9.35 6.47
C GLY A 193 -3.80 9.05 7.93
N ALA A 194 -2.54 9.27 8.31
CA ALA A 194 -2.05 9.07 9.66
C ALA A 194 -1.97 10.39 10.44
N ASP A 195 -2.28 10.34 11.73
CA ASP A 195 -2.09 11.45 12.66
C ASP A 195 -0.60 11.57 13.01
N HIS A 196 0.12 12.39 12.24
CA HIS A 196 1.56 12.58 12.45
C HIS A 196 1.88 13.19 13.81
N GLU A 197 1.00 14.03 14.37
CA GLU A 197 1.23 14.64 15.68
C GLU A 197 1.21 13.58 16.78
N SER A 198 0.20 12.71 16.77
CA SER A 198 0.13 11.58 17.69
C SER A 198 1.30 10.61 17.50
N VAL A 199 1.70 10.35 16.25
CA VAL A 199 2.87 9.48 15.97
C VAL A 199 4.15 10.07 16.58
N MET A 200 4.42 11.36 16.34
CA MET A 200 5.60 12.04 16.91
C MET A 200 5.59 11.98 18.44
N LYS A 201 4.42 12.19 19.07
CA LYS A 201 4.26 12.08 20.52
C LYS A 201 4.61 10.69 21.06
N HIS A 202 4.21 9.62 20.36
CA HIS A 202 4.50 8.24 20.78
C HIS A 202 5.92 7.78 20.43
N LEU A 203 6.57 8.41 19.45
CA LEU A 203 8.00 8.22 19.21
C LEU A 203 8.85 8.84 20.32
N GLY A 204 8.40 9.97 20.90
CA GLY A 204 9.11 10.67 21.97
C GLY A 204 10.51 11.09 21.52
N ASP A 205 11.51 10.87 22.38
CA ASP A 205 12.90 11.26 22.12
C ASP A 205 13.55 10.52 20.92
N ARG A 206 12.91 9.46 20.41
CA ARG A 206 13.36 8.77 19.18
C ARG A 206 13.11 9.59 17.91
N PHE A 207 12.32 10.66 17.97
CA PHE A 207 12.01 11.52 16.84
C PHE A 207 12.46 12.96 17.09
N ASN A 208 13.30 13.47 16.20
CA ASN A 208 13.77 14.86 16.20
C ASN A 208 13.13 15.63 15.03
N PRO A 209 12.14 16.51 15.26
CA PRO A 209 11.44 17.23 14.19
C PRO A 209 12.32 18.11 13.29
N SER A 210 13.51 18.51 13.77
CA SER A 210 14.47 19.29 12.99
C SER A 210 15.23 18.43 11.98
N ASN A 211 15.42 17.14 12.29
CA ASN A 211 16.26 16.23 11.51
C ASN A 211 15.48 15.11 10.83
N ASP A 212 14.27 14.79 11.30
CA ASP A 212 13.48 13.67 10.86
C ASP A 212 12.22 14.09 10.08
N HIS A 213 11.80 13.22 9.17
CA HIS A 213 10.54 13.33 8.44
C HIS A 213 9.86 11.97 8.37
N ILE A 214 8.64 11.89 8.88
CA ILE A 214 7.76 10.73 8.68
C ILE A 214 7.33 10.69 7.21
N ILE A 215 7.77 9.66 6.49
CA ILE A 215 7.46 9.47 5.07
C ILE A 215 6.12 8.75 4.90
N CYS A 216 5.92 7.67 5.65
CA CYS A 216 4.68 6.90 5.67
C CYS A 216 4.64 5.99 6.91
N ILE A 217 3.50 5.35 7.12
CA ILE A 217 3.29 4.42 8.23
C ILE A 217 2.75 3.10 7.68
N CYS A 218 3.09 1.98 8.29
CA CYS A 218 2.49 0.68 8.01
C CYS A 218 1.85 0.14 9.27
N ALA A 219 0.53 -0.06 9.28
CA ALA A 219 -0.13 -0.84 10.31
C ALA A 219 0.30 -2.30 10.19
N VAL A 220 0.63 -2.94 11.30
CA VAL A 220 1.01 -4.35 11.40
C VAL A 220 0.23 -5.01 12.53
N GLY A 221 -0.11 -6.29 12.39
CA GLY A 221 -0.85 -7.05 13.39
C GLY A 221 -1.54 -8.26 12.78
N TYR A 222 -2.41 -8.92 13.52
CA TYR A 222 -3.19 -10.05 12.99
C TYR A 222 -4.45 -9.58 12.27
N SER A 223 -4.78 -10.16 11.13
CA SER A 223 -6.01 -9.82 10.40
C SER A 223 -7.25 -10.26 11.17
N SER A 224 -8.27 -9.40 11.22
CA SER A 224 -9.58 -9.72 11.78
C SER A 224 -10.60 -10.08 10.69
N ASN A 225 -11.48 -11.03 11.00
CA ASN A 225 -12.65 -11.38 10.22
C ASN A 225 -13.79 -10.36 10.36
N TYR A 226 -13.76 -9.52 11.40
CA TYR A 226 -14.72 -8.46 11.65
C TYR A 226 -14.33 -7.20 10.88
N ILE A 227 -14.72 -7.14 9.60
CA ILE A 227 -14.41 -6.03 8.71
C ILE A 227 -15.70 -5.24 8.44
N PRO A 228 -15.73 -3.91 8.69
CA PRO A 228 -16.87 -3.06 8.36
C PRO A 228 -17.29 -3.19 6.89
N ALA A 229 -18.59 -3.19 6.60
CA ALA A 229 -19.09 -3.48 5.25
C ALA A 229 -18.57 -2.49 4.20
N SER A 230 -18.46 -1.21 4.55
CA SER A 230 -17.88 -0.17 3.69
C SER A 230 -16.42 -0.45 3.33
N ILE A 231 -15.63 -0.93 4.30
CA ILE A 231 -14.22 -1.30 4.09
C ILE A 231 -14.13 -2.52 3.18
N ARG A 232 -15.02 -3.53 3.35
CA ARG A 232 -15.10 -4.69 2.44
C ARG A 232 -15.38 -4.25 1.00
N LEU A 233 -16.28 -3.28 0.82
CA LEU A 233 -16.60 -2.73 -0.50
C LEU A 233 -15.40 -2.00 -1.10
N ILE A 234 -14.75 -1.10 -0.35
CA ILE A 234 -13.54 -0.38 -0.80
C ILE A 234 -12.44 -1.38 -1.18
N GLN A 235 -12.23 -2.42 -0.37
CA GLN A 235 -11.27 -3.48 -0.65
C GLN A 235 -11.61 -4.28 -1.92
N ARG A 236 -12.89 -4.41 -2.28
CA ARG A 236 -13.33 -5.09 -3.51
C ARG A 236 -13.11 -4.21 -4.74
N VAL A 237 -13.43 -2.92 -4.65
CA VAL A 237 -13.24 -1.95 -5.75
C VAL A 237 -11.75 -1.73 -6.05
N GLN A 238 -10.89 -1.68 -5.04
CA GLN A 238 -9.45 -1.43 -5.19
C GLN A 238 -8.62 -2.67 -5.59
N ARG A 239 -9.25 -3.75 -6.08
CA ARG A 239 -8.56 -4.96 -6.55
C ARG A 239 -8.07 -4.87 -7.98
N ASN A 240 -8.72 -4.05 -8.80
CA ASN A 240 -8.40 -3.95 -10.21
C ASN A 240 -6.97 -3.42 -10.39
N ARG A 241 -6.21 -4.00 -11.31
CA ARG A 241 -4.86 -3.55 -11.65
C ARG A 241 -4.80 -3.16 -13.11
N MET A 242 -3.89 -2.26 -13.45
CA MET A 242 -3.63 -1.94 -14.85
C MET A 242 -3.03 -3.18 -15.53
N PRO A 243 -3.33 -3.44 -16.82
CA PRO A 243 -2.69 -4.52 -17.54
C PRO A 243 -1.18 -4.27 -17.67
N LEU A 244 -0.39 -5.33 -17.82
CA LEU A 244 1.08 -5.22 -17.98
C LEU A 244 1.48 -4.32 -19.16
N SER A 245 0.67 -4.29 -20.22
CA SER A 245 0.89 -3.44 -21.40
C SER A 245 0.81 -1.94 -21.11
N ALA A 246 0.20 -1.53 -19.99
CA ALA A 246 0.18 -0.15 -19.54
C ALA A 246 1.28 0.17 -18.52
N LEU A 247 2.09 -0.83 -18.15
CA LEU A 247 3.10 -0.75 -17.09
C LEU A 247 4.53 -0.96 -17.62
N PHE A 248 4.70 -1.82 -18.61
CA PHE A 248 5.99 -2.18 -19.20
C PHE A 248 6.02 -1.82 -20.69
N PHE A 249 7.09 -1.15 -21.12
CA PHE A 249 7.25 -0.65 -22.49
C PHE A 249 8.59 -1.03 -23.12
N ALA A 250 8.62 -1.11 -24.44
CA ALA A 250 9.81 -1.40 -25.24
C ALA A 250 10.69 -0.18 -25.52
N GLY A 251 10.17 1.04 -25.29
CA GLY A 251 10.88 2.28 -25.58
C GLY A 251 10.61 3.38 -24.55
N PRO A 252 11.55 4.34 -24.43
CA PRO A 252 11.48 5.40 -23.42
C PRO A 252 10.24 6.29 -23.58
N CYS A 253 9.68 6.44 -24.78
CA CYS A 253 8.47 7.25 -24.99
C CYS A 253 7.18 6.66 -24.39
N LEU A 254 7.23 5.44 -23.84
CA LEU A 254 6.09 4.74 -23.21
C LEU A 254 4.87 4.54 -24.12
N GLN A 255 5.11 4.35 -25.43
CA GLN A 255 4.05 4.14 -26.41
C GLN A 255 3.85 2.66 -26.74
N GLU A 256 4.93 1.92 -26.94
CA GLU A 256 4.89 0.52 -27.35
C GLU A 256 5.01 -0.40 -26.13
N PRO A 257 3.99 -1.23 -25.83
CA PRO A 257 4.06 -2.23 -24.76
C PRO A 257 5.24 -3.18 -24.94
N LEU A 258 5.87 -3.55 -23.83
CA LEU A 258 6.92 -4.57 -23.84
C LEU A 258 6.30 -5.93 -24.13
N ALA A 259 6.85 -6.68 -25.08
CA ALA A 259 6.44 -8.05 -25.36
C ALA A 259 6.97 -9.01 -24.29
N VAL A 260 6.46 -8.90 -23.06
CA VAL A 260 6.92 -9.62 -21.86
C VAL A 260 6.93 -11.15 -21.99
N HIS A 261 6.21 -11.71 -22.95
CA HIS A 261 6.13 -13.15 -23.22
C HIS A 261 7.14 -13.65 -24.27
N LEU A 262 7.89 -12.76 -24.92
CA LEU A 262 8.87 -13.09 -25.94
C LEU A 262 10.31 -12.97 -25.41
N HIS A 263 11.23 -13.75 -25.96
CA HIS A 263 12.65 -13.63 -25.65
C HIS A 263 13.18 -12.25 -26.12
N PRO A 264 14.03 -11.56 -25.35
CA PRO A 264 14.67 -11.98 -24.09
C PRO A 264 13.87 -11.68 -22.82
N TRP A 265 12.70 -11.05 -22.91
CA TRP A 265 11.93 -10.58 -21.75
C TRP A 265 11.18 -11.69 -21.01
N SER A 266 10.81 -12.77 -21.71
CA SER A 266 10.12 -13.93 -21.14
C SER A 266 10.85 -14.58 -19.97
N GLN A 267 12.18 -14.43 -19.87
CA GLN A 267 12.98 -14.98 -18.77
C GLN A 267 12.62 -14.40 -17.40
N TYR A 268 12.05 -13.19 -17.34
CA TYR A 268 11.64 -12.55 -16.08
C TYR A 268 10.26 -13.01 -15.60
N GLY A 269 9.48 -13.70 -16.45
CA GLY A 269 8.24 -14.39 -16.09
C GLY A 269 7.34 -13.62 -15.12
N ARG A 270 7.16 -14.17 -13.91
CA ARG A 270 6.26 -13.64 -12.88
C ARG A 270 6.76 -12.34 -12.21
N CYS A 271 7.99 -11.87 -12.48
CA CYS A 271 8.49 -10.57 -12.00
C CYS A 271 7.58 -9.41 -12.46
N TYR A 272 7.06 -9.49 -13.69
CA TYR A 272 6.13 -8.49 -14.20
C TYR A 272 4.81 -8.45 -13.41
N GLU A 273 4.27 -9.62 -13.08
CA GLU A 273 3.02 -9.75 -12.33
C GLU A 273 3.17 -9.22 -10.90
N VAL A 274 4.25 -9.53 -10.20
CA VAL A 274 4.40 -9.08 -8.81
C VAL A 274 4.58 -7.57 -8.71
N CYS A 275 5.16 -6.91 -9.73
CA CYS A 275 5.17 -5.45 -9.84
C CYS A 275 3.75 -4.90 -10.08
N GLN A 276 2.96 -5.53 -10.95
CA GLN A 276 1.55 -5.17 -11.17
C GLN A 276 0.73 -5.28 -9.86
N TRP A 277 0.99 -6.30 -9.04
CA TRP A 277 0.27 -6.53 -7.79
C TRP A 277 0.78 -5.73 -6.59
N SER A 278 1.90 -5.03 -6.73
CA SER A 278 2.48 -4.15 -5.72
C SER A 278 1.44 -3.17 -5.13
N PRO A 279 1.47 -2.90 -3.82
CA PRO A 279 0.68 -1.82 -3.25
C PRO A 279 1.14 -0.45 -3.76
N SER A 280 0.20 0.48 -3.91
CA SER A 280 0.49 1.89 -4.18
C SER A 280 -0.64 2.75 -3.59
N SER A 281 -0.35 4.01 -3.28
CA SER A 281 -1.36 4.95 -2.79
C SER A 281 -2.58 5.00 -3.73
N PHE A 282 -3.78 4.89 -3.16
CA PHE A 282 -5.06 4.80 -3.88
C PHE A 282 -5.11 3.80 -5.05
N ASN A 283 -4.22 2.79 -5.06
CA ASN A 283 -4.06 1.87 -6.18
C ASN A 283 -3.70 2.56 -7.53
N GLY A 284 -3.08 3.75 -7.46
CA GLY A 284 -2.76 4.55 -8.64
C GLY A 284 -1.70 3.97 -9.58
N GLN A 285 -0.91 2.96 -9.13
CA GLN A 285 0.14 2.29 -9.90
C GLN A 285 0.99 3.29 -10.71
N PRO A 286 1.69 4.24 -10.06
CA PRO A 286 2.33 5.38 -10.73
C PRO A 286 3.66 5.04 -11.40
N ILE A 287 4.04 3.76 -11.47
CA ILE A 287 5.36 3.31 -11.95
C ILE A 287 5.24 2.75 -13.35
N ARG A 288 6.22 3.06 -14.19
CA ARG A 288 6.41 2.47 -15.52
C ARG A 288 7.82 1.93 -15.64
N CYS A 289 7.99 0.93 -16.48
CA CYS A 289 9.28 0.30 -16.71
C CYS A 289 9.54 0.17 -18.21
N VAL A 290 10.77 0.44 -18.63
CA VAL A 290 11.22 0.31 -20.01
C VAL A 290 12.30 -0.76 -20.07
N GLY A 291 12.04 -1.85 -20.80
CA GLY A 291 13.03 -2.92 -21.00
C GLY A 291 13.87 -2.64 -22.25
N THR A 292 15.19 -2.85 -22.18
CA THR A 292 16.03 -2.78 -23.37
C THR A 292 15.84 -3.99 -24.27
N ALA A 293 16.13 -3.83 -25.57
CA ALA A 293 16.08 -4.93 -26.55
C ALA A 293 16.96 -6.14 -26.17
N SER A 294 18.04 -5.92 -25.43
CA SER A 294 18.91 -7.00 -24.91
C SER A 294 18.28 -7.80 -23.76
N GLY A 295 17.23 -7.28 -23.12
CA GLY A 295 16.66 -7.86 -21.89
C GLY A 295 17.59 -7.82 -20.67
N LYS A 296 18.72 -7.10 -20.75
CA LYS A 296 19.69 -6.99 -19.65
C LYS A 296 19.49 -5.75 -18.77
N ARG A 297 18.71 -4.77 -19.24
CA ARG A 297 18.43 -3.53 -18.50
C ARG A 297 16.95 -3.22 -18.48
N PHE A 298 16.46 -2.81 -17.32
CA PHE A 298 15.11 -2.31 -17.11
C PHE A 298 15.18 -0.94 -16.43
N ASP A 299 14.73 0.10 -17.11
CA ASP A 299 14.72 1.48 -16.61
C ASP A 299 13.36 1.75 -15.95
N PHE A 300 13.34 2.12 -14.67
CA PHE A 300 12.12 2.42 -13.93
C PHE A 300 11.87 3.93 -13.86
N TYR A 301 10.60 4.29 -14.04
CA TYR A 301 10.12 5.66 -14.12
C TYR A 301 8.92 5.88 -13.20
N THR A 302 8.83 7.06 -12.61
CA THR A 302 7.59 7.54 -11.99
C THR A 302 6.80 8.40 -12.97
N ALA A 303 5.53 8.05 -13.20
CA ALA A 303 4.62 8.73 -14.12
C ALA A 303 3.89 9.93 -13.49
N THR A 304 4.26 10.34 -12.27
CA THR A 304 3.65 11.49 -11.58
C THR A 304 4.74 12.30 -10.89
N GLN A 305 4.53 13.61 -10.75
CA GLN A 305 5.46 14.51 -10.06
C GLN A 305 5.35 14.46 -8.52
N SER A 306 4.69 13.43 -7.95
CA SER A 306 4.57 13.32 -6.49
C SER A 306 5.95 13.18 -5.84
N ARG A 307 6.24 14.06 -4.87
CA ARG A 307 7.49 14.05 -4.11
C ARG A 307 7.66 12.81 -3.23
N PHE A 308 6.57 12.22 -2.74
CA PHE A 308 6.63 11.08 -1.81
C PHE A 308 5.93 9.84 -2.34
N TYR A 309 4.69 9.95 -2.85
CA TYR A 309 3.90 8.76 -3.21
C TYR A 309 4.50 7.96 -4.36
N ALA A 310 5.03 8.65 -5.37
CA ALA A 310 5.64 8.00 -6.52
C ALA A 310 6.99 7.33 -6.15
N PRO A 311 7.93 8.00 -5.47
CA PRO A 311 9.16 7.37 -4.99
C PRO A 311 8.95 6.18 -4.04
N VAL A 312 8.01 6.27 -3.10
CA VAL A 312 7.67 5.14 -2.23
C VAL A 312 7.12 3.96 -3.07
N ALA A 313 6.20 4.24 -4.01
CA ALA A 313 5.68 3.20 -4.90
C ALA A 313 6.76 2.60 -5.80
N LEU A 314 7.76 3.39 -6.20
CA LEU A 314 8.91 2.90 -6.94
C LEU A 314 9.72 1.95 -6.06
N GLY A 315 10.07 2.34 -4.83
CA GLY A 315 10.76 1.46 -3.89
C GLY A 315 10.06 0.11 -3.68
N ILE A 316 8.74 0.13 -3.55
CA ILE A 316 7.90 -1.08 -3.47
C ILE A 316 8.07 -1.95 -4.73
N TRP A 317 8.07 -1.36 -5.93
CA TRP A 317 8.36 -2.07 -7.17
C TRP A 317 9.77 -2.67 -7.19
N LEU A 318 10.78 -1.93 -6.75
CA LEU A 318 12.17 -2.41 -6.71
C LEU A 318 12.28 -3.64 -5.79
N ALA A 319 11.67 -3.60 -4.60
CA ALA A 319 11.65 -4.73 -3.68
C ALA A 319 11.00 -5.97 -4.31
N ASN A 320 9.83 -5.81 -4.95
CA ASN A 320 9.15 -6.93 -5.60
C ASN A 320 9.94 -7.48 -6.80
N TRP A 321 10.51 -6.59 -7.63
CA TRP A 321 11.32 -6.97 -8.79
C TRP A 321 12.56 -7.75 -8.38
N GLU A 322 13.33 -7.24 -7.42
CA GLU A 322 14.50 -7.88 -6.83
C GLU A 322 14.15 -9.24 -6.24
N THR A 323 13.08 -9.32 -5.43
CA THR A 323 12.63 -10.57 -4.81
C THR A 323 12.25 -11.60 -5.85
N GLY A 324 11.57 -11.18 -6.93
CA GLY A 324 11.22 -12.05 -8.04
C GLY A 324 12.45 -12.51 -8.84
N CYS A 325 13.39 -11.61 -9.13
CA CYS A 325 14.62 -11.95 -9.84
C CYS A 325 15.46 -12.95 -9.03
N ALA A 326 15.61 -12.73 -7.72
CA ALA A 326 16.28 -13.65 -6.81
C ALA A 326 15.61 -15.04 -6.82
N ALA A 327 14.28 -15.11 -6.79
CA ALA A 327 13.53 -16.36 -6.86
C ALA A 327 13.71 -17.12 -8.19
N LEU A 328 14.01 -16.42 -9.28
CA LEU A 328 14.34 -17.00 -10.59
C LEU A 328 15.85 -17.26 -10.76
N GLY A 329 16.68 -16.95 -9.76
CA GLY A 329 18.13 -17.05 -9.85
C GLY A 329 18.77 -16.01 -10.81
N ILE A 330 18.05 -14.94 -11.14
CA ILE A 330 18.55 -13.85 -11.99
C ILE A 330 19.29 -12.86 -11.09
N ARG A 331 20.62 -12.85 -11.21
CA ARG A 331 21.46 -11.88 -10.49
C ARG A 331 21.46 -10.53 -11.21
N GLY A 332 21.64 -9.49 -10.42
CA GLY A 332 21.71 -8.13 -10.91
C GLY A 332 21.70 -7.12 -9.79
N ARG A 333 21.71 -5.85 -10.16
CA ARG A 333 21.72 -4.73 -9.21
C ARG A 333 20.95 -3.54 -9.74
N PHE A 334 20.48 -2.71 -8.82
CA PHE A 334 19.96 -1.39 -9.17
C PHE A 334 21.10 -0.37 -9.27
N GLN A 335 21.05 0.48 -10.28
CA GLN A 335 22.01 1.56 -10.50
C GLN A 335 21.31 2.78 -11.09
N MET A 336 21.66 3.96 -10.59
CA MET A 336 21.21 5.24 -11.17
C MET A 336 22.13 5.58 -12.34
N LEU A 337 21.59 5.59 -13.55
CA LEU A 337 22.33 5.84 -14.77
C LEU A 337 22.07 7.24 -15.30
N THR A 338 23.13 7.88 -15.78
CA THR A 338 23.06 9.12 -16.56
C THR A 338 22.29 8.91 -17.86
N GLN A 339 21.85 10.00 -18.47
CA GLN A 339 21.19 9.94 -19.78
C GLN A 339 22.12 9.35 -20.87
N GLN A 340 23.43 9.62 -20.77
CA GLN A 340 24.43 9.10 -21.70
C GLN A 340 24.57 7.57 -21.55
N GLU A 341 24.69 7.05 -20.33
CA GLU A 341 24.77 5.61 -20.06
C GLU A 341 23.50 4.87 -20.50
N ARG A 342 22.33 5.53 -20.43
CA ARG A 342 21.08 4.96 -20.96
C ARG A 342 20.99 4.97 -22.48
N ALA A 343 21.91 5.65 -23.17
CA ALA A 343 21.95 5.84 -24.61
C ALA A 343 20.68 6.50 -25.19
N ILE A 344 20.01 7.36 -24.40
CA ILE A 344 18.77 8.02 -24.81
C ILE A 344 19.09 9.33 -25.54
N LYS A 345 18.97 9.32 -26.87
CA LYS A 345 19.07 10.52 -27.72
C LYS A 345 17.69 11.09 -28.03
N GLY A 346 17.51 12.39 -27.81
CA GLY A 346 16.41 13.16 -28.42
C GLY A 346 14.99 12.79 -28.00
N VAL A 347 14.77 12.13 -26.86
CA VAL A 347 13.41 11.90 -26.35
C VAL A 347 12.81 13.23 -25.93
N ARG A 348 11.96 13.79 -26.80
CA ARG A 348 11.06 14.90 -26.46
C ARG A 348 9.78 14.32 -25.91
N TRP A 349 9.60 14.46 -24.60
CA TRP A 349 8.29 14.31 -24.00
C TRP A 349 7.42 15.48 -24.46
N LEU A 350 6.21 15.18 -24.93
CA LEU A 350 5.29 16.18 -25.48
C LEU A 350 4.64 17.07 -24.40
N SER A 351 4.90 16.80 -23.11
CA SER A 351 4.30 17.52 -21.99
C SER A 351 5.24 17.68 -20.79
N ASP A 352 5.00 18.72 -19.99
CA ASP A 352 5.71 18.99 -18.73
C ASP A 352 5.45 17.94 -17.62
N ASP A 353 4.41 17.12 -17.78
CA ASP A 353 4.09 15.95 -16.93
C ASP A 353 4.83 14.67 -17.33
N SER A 354 6.04 14.82 -17.88
CA SER A 354 6.81 13.69 -18.38
C SER A 354 7.17 12.67 -17.28
N PRO A 355 7.11 11.36 -17.57
CA PRO A 355 7.63 10.33 -16.68
C PRO A 355 9.08 10.60 -16.32
N ARG A 356 9.37 10.64 -15.02
CA ARG A 356 10.71 10.86 -14.50
C ARG A 356 11.44 9.53 -14.37
N TYR A 357 12.62 9.43 -14.98
CA TYR A 357 13.55 8.32 -14.74
C TYR A 357 14.10 8.41 -13.31
N ASP A 358 14.26 7.26 -12.66
CA ASP A 358 14.83 7.18 -11.32
C ASP A 358 15.99 6.18 -11.21
N VAL A 359 15.80 4.94 -11.66
CA VAL A 359 16.79 3.87 -11.45
C VAL A 359 16.69 2.79 -12.53
N SER A 360 17.79 2.10 -12.79
CA SER A 360 17.84 0.96 -13.72
C SER A 360 18.19 -0.33 -12.97
N TRP A 361 17.50 -1.42 -13.28
CA TRP A 361 17.99 -2.77 -12.98
C TRP A 361 18.95 -3.23 -14.09
N LEU A 362 20.10 -3.74 -13.69
CA LEU A 362 21.10 -4.33 -14.57
C LEU A 362 21.25 -5.80 -14.20
N ALA A 363 20.85 -6.69 -15.09
CA ALA A 363 21.09 -8.12 -14.94
C ALA A 363 22.56 -8.42 -15.21
N ASP A 364 23.16 -9.28 -14.40
CA ASP A 364 24.52 -9.72 -14.60
C ASP A 364 24.61 -10.65 -15.83
N ASP A 365 25.77 -10.69 -16.46
CA ASP A 365 26.05 -11.68 -17.49
C ASP A 365 26.08 -13.08 -16.87
N LYS A 366 25.46 -14.05 -17.54
CA LYS A 366 25.41 -15.45 -17.10
C LYS A 366 26.77 -16.13 -17.20
#